data_AF-A0AAD3T6T7-F1
#
_entry.id   AF-A0AAD3T6T7-F1
#
_cell.length_a   1.000
_cell.length_b   1.000
_cell.length_c   1.000
_cell.angle_alpha   90.00
_cell.angle_beta   90.00
_cell.angle_gamma   90.00
#
_symmetry.space_group_name_H-M   'P 1'
#
loop_
_entity.id
_entity.type
_entity.pdbx_description
1 polymer ?
#
loop_
_entity_poly.entity_id
_entity_poly.type
_entity_poly.pdbx_seq_one_letter_code
_entity_poly.pdbx_strand_id
1 'polypeptide(L)' 'MVEFVLLCYEGLFEGLKAYRKQDGNIFLFHPDEYALRLRMGAERMCVPAPTVEQSVEAAKNTVLANEHWAMTNQ' A
#
# COMPACT_ATOMS: atom_id res chain seq x y z
N MET A 1 -0.26 -15.12 4.14
CA MET A 1 0.87 -14.17 4.06
C MET A 1 1.19 -14.02 2.60
N VAL A 2 0.51 -13.10 1.94
CA VAL A 2 0.55 -12.90 0.48
C VAL A 2 0.11 -11.46 0.27
N GLU A 3 0.71 -10.57 -0.53
CA GLU A 3 2.03 -10.37 -1.14
C GLU A 3 2.05 -8.84 -1.43
N PHE A 4 3.19 -8.30 -1.84
CA PHE A 4 3.44 -6.86 -2.03
C PHE A 4 2.32 -6.10 -2.79
N VAL A 5 1.73 -5.08 -2.16
CA VAL A 5 1.03 -4.01 -2.87
C VAL A 5 2.10 -3.10 -3.43
N LEU A 6 2.34 -3.21 -4.74
CA LEU A 6 3.27 -2.35 -5.47
C LEU A 6 2.50 -1.16 -6.02
N LEU A 7 2.80 0.04 -5.52
CA LEU A 7 2.23 1.26 -6.05
C LEU A 7 3.28 1.97 -6.90
N CYS A 8 2.92 2.20 -8.17
CA CYS A 8 3.77 2.87 -9.15
C CYS A 8 3.28 4.32 -9.33
N TYR A 9 4.07 5.28 -8.86
CA TYR A 9 3.82 6.70 -9.04
C TYR A 9 4.93 7.31 -9.90
N GLU A 10 4.61 7.66 -11.15
CA GLU A 10 5.56 8.29 -12.09
C GLU A 10 6.89 7.52 -12.24
N GLY A 11 6.86 6.18 -12.13
CA GLY A 11 8.04 5.30 -12.21
C GLY A 11 8.71 5.00 -10.86
N LEU A 12 8.24 5.60 -9.76
CA LEU A 12 8.61 5.22 -8.40
C LEU A 12 7.78 4.02 -7.95
N PHE A 13 8.46 3.01 -7.40
CA PHE A 13 7.83 1.81 -6.89
C PHE A 13 8.03 1.70 -5.38
N GLU A 14 6.93 1.54 -4.65
CA GLU A 14 6.94 1.26 -3.22
C GLU A 14 6.09 0.04 -2.88
N GLY A 15 6.48 -0.65 -1.82
CA GLY A 15 5.82 -1.87 -1.36
C GLY A 15 5.13 -1.72 -0.01
N LEU A 16 3.92 -2.27 0.09
CA LEU A 16 3.17 -2.42 1.34
C LEU A 16 2.66 -3.87 1.47
N LYS A 17 2.51 -4.37 2.69
CA LYS A 17 1.95 -5.71 2.93
C LYS A 17 0.56 -5.62 3.54
N ALA A 18 -0.36 -6.43 3.01
CA ALA A 18 -1.70 -6.64 3.54
C ALA A 18 -1.83 -8.06 4.11
N TYR A 19 -2.60 -8.20 5.20
CA TYR A 19 -2.79 -9.45 5.92
C TYR A 19 -4.27 -9.69 6.16
N ARG A 20 -4.78 -10.83 5.69
CA ARG A 20 -6.13 -11.31 6.04
C ARG A 20 -6.07 -12.15 7.32
N LYS A 21 -6.83 -11.77 8.34
CA LYS A 21 -7.03 -12.55 9.57
C LYS A 21 -8.09 -13.64 9.34
N GLN A 22 -8.14 -14.60 10.28
CA GLN A 22 -9.12 -15.69 10.26
C GLN A 22 -10.58 -15.20 10.35
N ASP A 23 -10.81 -14.03 10.96
CA ASP A 23 -12.11 -13.36 11.04
C ASP A 23 -12.53 -12.65 9.73
N GLY A 24 -11.68 -12.71 8.69
CA GLY A 24 -11.90 -12.06 7.41
C GLY A 24 -11.40 -10.61 7.33
N ASN A 25 -10.98 -10.00 8.45
CA ASN A 25 -10.51 -8.62 8.47
C ASN A 25 -9.13 -8.48 7.82
N ILE A 26 -8.92 -7.37 7.09
CA ILE A 26 -7.66 -7.07 6.41
C ILE A 26 -6.90 -5.97 7.15
N PHE A 27 -5.60 -6.18 7.35
CA PHE A 27 -4.69 -5.26 8.02
C PHE A 27 -3.55 -4.86 7.08
N LEU A 28 -3.20 -3.57 7.08
CA LEU A 28 -2.01 -3.05 6.41
C LEU A 28 -0.87 -2.91 7.43
N PHE A 29 0.33 -3.32 7.05
CA PHE A 29 1.51 -3.22 7.92
C PHE A 29 2.25 -1.89 7.72
N HIS A 30 2.23 -1.04 8.75
CA HIS A 30 2.86 0.29 8.75
C HIS A 30 2.55 1.14 7.50
N PRO A 31 1.25 1.39 7.21
CA PRO A 31 0.85 2.13 6.01
C PRO A 31 1.39 3.56 5.98
N ASP A 32 1.56 4.20 7.14
CA ASP A 32 2.08 5.57 7.24
C ASP A 32 3.56 5.64 6.83
N GLU A 33 4.37 4.65 7.23
CA GLU A 33 5.79 4.58 6.82
C GLU A 33 5.94 4.34 5.33
N TYR A 34 5.07 3.52 4.74
CA TYR A 34 4.98 3.34 3.29
C TYR A 34 4.70 4.68 2.58
N ALA A 35 3.74 5.45 3.08
CA ALA A 35 3.39 6.75 2.50
C ALA A 35 4.52 7.78 2.63
N LEU A 36 5.25 7.78 3.75
CA LEU A 36 6.41 8.64 3.94
C LEU A 36 7.54 8.30 2.95
N ARG A 37 7.81 7.02 2.70
CA ARG A 37 8.80 6.59 1.70
C ARG A 37 8.40 7.00 0.29
N LEU A 38 7.13 6.84 -0.06
CA LEU A 38 6.59 7.28 -1.35
C LEU A 38 6.82 8.78 -1.56
N ARG A 39 6.52 9.60 -0.53
CA ARG A 39 6.75 11.05 -0.58
C ARG A 39 8.23 11.40 -0.74
N MET A 40 9.13 10.75 0.00
CA MET A 40 10.57 10.96 -0.14
C MET A 40 11.08 10.60 -1.54
N GLY A 41 10.53 9.56 -2.16
CA GLY A 41 10.85 9.19 -3.54
C GLY A 41 10.33 10.22 -4.54
N ALA A 42 9.10 10.69 -4.37
CA ALA A 42 8.51 11.74 -5.20
C ALA A 42 9.31 13.06 -5.13
N GLU A 43 9.73 13.46 -3.92
CA GLU A 43 10.62 14.61 -3.72
C GLU A 43 11.94 14.46 -4.48
N ARG A 44 12.56 13.27 -4.45
CA ARG A 44 13.81 13.00 -5.20
C ARG A 44 13.63 13.05 -6.70
N MET A 45 12.46 12.70 -7.21
CA MET A 45 12.15 12.76 -8.64
C MET A 45 11.61 14.12 -9.08
N CYS A 46 11.49 15.09 -8.16
CA CYS A 46 10.91 16.41 -8.42
C CYS A 46 9.47 16.34 -8.94
N VAL A 47 8.70 15.36 -8.48
CA VAL A 47 7.30 15.14 -8.87
C VAL A 47 6.35 15.44 -7.70
N PRO A 48 5.11 15.89 -7.94
CA PRO A 48 4.16 16.19 -6.87
C PRO A 48 3.87 14.95 -6.00
N ALA A 49 4.10 15.03 -4.70
CA ALA A 49 3.78 13.91 -3.81
C ALA A 49 2.32 13.98 -3.32
N PRO A 50 1.58 12.86 -3.28
CA PRO A 50 0.33 12.79 -2.53
C PRO A 50 0.59 12.98 -1.03
N THR A 51 -0.44 13.42 -0.30
CA THR A 51 -0.41 13.43 1.16
C THR A 51 -0.31 12.02 1.73
N VAL A 52 0.07 11.90 3.02
CA VAL A 52 0.14 10.61 3.70
C VAL A 52 -1.23 9.95 3.69
N GLU A 53 -2.27 10.71 4.02
CA GLU A 53 -3.65 10.27 4.07
C GLU A 53 -4.13 9.75 2.71
N GLN A 54 -3.86 10.49 1.62
CA GLN A 54 -4.20 10.05 0.26
C GLN A 54 -3.47 8.76 -0.13
N SER A 55 -2.20 8.63 0.23
CA SER A 55 -1.40 7.44 -0.07
C SER A 55 -1.93 6.20 0.66
N VAL A 56 -2.29 6.36 1.94
CA VAL A 56 -2.84 5.29 2.77
C VAL A 56 -4.25 4.92 2.29
N GLU A 57 -5.09 5.89 1.95
CA GLU A 57 -6.44 5.63 1.43
C GLU A 57 -6.40 4.93 0.08
N ALA A 58 -5.52 5.35 -0.83
CA ALA A 58 -5.30 4.67 -2.10
C ALA A 58 -4.88 3.21 -1.87
N ALA A 59 -3.93 2.95 -0.97
CA ALA A 59 -3.50 1.60 -0.64
C ALA A 59 -4.65 0.74 -0.07
N LYS A 60 -5.49 1.30 0.80
CA LYS A 60 -6.70 0.62 1.30
C LYS A 60 -7.66 0.26 0.17
N ASN A 61 -7.96 1.21 -0.71
CA ASN A 61 -8.87 1.01 -1.83
C ASN A 61 -8.32 -0.05 -2.81
N THR A 62 -7.02 -0.03 -3.09
CA THR A 62 -6.37 -1.05 -3.93
C THR A 62 -6.49 -2.44 -3.31
N VAL A 63 -6.29 -2.57 -1.99
CA VAL A 63 -6.41 -3.85 -1.30
C VAL A 63 -7.85 -4.34 -1.29
N LEU A 64 -8.83 -3.46 -1.06
CA LEU A 64 -10.25 -3.80 -1.11
C LEU A 64 -10.67 -4.26 -2.52
N ALA A 65 -10.24 -3.55 -3.57
CA ALA A 65 -10.51 -3.94 -4.95
C ALA A 65 -9.91 -5.30 -5.34
N ASN A 66 -8.82 -5.71 -4.66
CA ASN A 66 -8.10 -6.95 -4.90
C ASN A 66 -8.26 -7.95 -3.76
N GLU A 67 -9.30 -7.83 -2.94
CA GLU A 67 -9.41 -8.62 -1.71
C GLU A 67 -9.40 -10.14 -1.97
N HIS A 68 -9.90 -10.58 -3.11
CA HIS A 68 -9.91 -11.99 -3.53
C HIS A 68 -8.50 -12.57 -3.72
N TRP A 69 -7.49 -11.74 -3.99
CA TRP A 69 -6.08 -12.13 -4.04
C TRP A 69 -5.42 -12.21 -2.66
N ALA A 70 -6.02 -11.57 -1.64
CA ALA A 70 -5.57 -11.70 -0.26
C ALA A 70 -5.97 -13.10 0.26
N MET A 71 -5.17 -14.11 -0.09
CA MET A 71 -5.40 -15.49 0.31
C MET A 71 -5.39 -15.62 1.84
N THR A 72 -6.43 -16.26 2.38
CA THR A 72 -6.42 -16.76 3.75
C THR A 72 -5.33 -17.83 3.83
N ASN A 73 -4.36 -17.68 4.73
CA ASN A 73 -3.49 -18.81 5.05
C ASN A 73 -4.39 -19.92 5.61
N GLN A 74 -4.53 -21.00 4.85
CA GLN A 74 -5.16 -22.24 5.28
C GLN A 74 -4.27 -22.94 6.31
#